data_AF-A0A432HY36-F1
#
_entry.id   AF-A0A432HY36-F1
#
_cell.length_a   1.000
_cell.length_b   1.000
_cell.length_c   1.000
_cell.angle_alpha   90.00
_cell.angle_beta   90.00
_cell.angle_gamma   90.00
#
_symmetry.space_group_name_H-M   'P 1'
#
loop_
_entity.id
_entity.type
_entity.pdbx_description
1 polymer ?
#
loop_
_entity_poly.entity_id
_entity_poly.type
_entity_poly.pdbx_seq_one_letter_code
_entity_poly.pdbx_strand_id
1 'polypeptide(L)'
;MRPSRGTERKEGRHGGEPQPESPAFRGGGASPRGHEPRAHLQPQPVCLGHEDGRSDARWKHARGDRPDARIHRADDGRDGGRRPHLDDGRHGISGLLRRDLRLPVGHRHGQRHRCVGPERAESRGGAVSEGPVLFGVHVPPHPQPLLAHEQNDGWGRLRAAFDHCREQIELSGADILLVYSTTWPSIIGHQIQAHPEPEWVHVDDDFHFLGSMPYKFRMDVEFAEGYRDAAEKRGLFARTVAYHGFPIDTGSVVALSLLNPNNRIPACIVSSNLYANRSETIVLGKAARDTLEAQGKKAVVVVVSSLSNRMFTEHIEPHEDRIHSQKDDDWNRKMLEFFADGRLEDISQLSREIHGQIRVSKVVAYKPIWWMAAVMGQHNNYAGQVHAYEALHGAGGAVITLSPTSHSIGDKEFDEDDVDIAETGTYSPRG
;
A
#
# COMPACT_ATOMS: atom_id res chain seq x y z
N MET A 1 30.31 27.95 68.76
CA MET A 1 31.11 27.59 67.56
C MET A 1 31.17 26.07 67.45
N ARG A 2 30.82 25.50 66.29
CA ARG A 2 31.21 24.15 65.84
C ARG A 2 32.76 24.03 65.81
N PRO A 3 33.39 22.84 65.75
CA PRO A 3 33.03 21.65 64.96
C PRO A 3 33.26 20.33 65.77
N SER A 4 33.25 19.08 65.31
CA SER A 4 33.28 18.38 64.03
C SER A 4 32.80 16.94 64.34
N ARG A 5 32.01 16.30 63.46
CA ARG A 5 31.63 14.89 63.63
C ARG A 5 32.57 13.99 62.85
N GLY A 6 33.26 13.09 63.56
CA GLY A 6 33.85 11.88 63.03
C GLY A 6 33.55 10.76 64.03
N THR A 7 32.92 9.68 63.57
CA THR A 7 32.74 8.45 64.36
C THR A 7 32.77 7.26 63.43
N GLU A 8 33.79 6.42 63.61
CA GLU A 8 33.85 5.04 63.15
C GLU A 8 33.87 4.10 64.38
N ARG A 9 33.22 2.94 64.22
CA ARG A 9 33.26 1.69 65.02
C ARG A 9 32.52 1.73 66.38
N LYS A 10 31.79 0.70 66.84
CA LYS A 10 31.64 -0.71 66.43
C LYS A 10 30.44 -1.35 67.19
N GLU A 11 29.90 -2.43 66.62
CA GLU A 11 29.28 -3.62 67.25
C GLU A 11 27.86 -3.55 67.89
N GLY A 12 27.00 -4.48 67.45
CA GLY A 12 25.77 -4.88 68.17
C GLY A 12 24.71 -5.58 67.30
N ARG A 13 24.59 -6.90 67.44
CA ARG A 13 23.74 -7.88 66.73
C ARG A 13 22.21 -7.61 66.76
N HIS A 14 21.49 -7.98 65.68
CA HIS A 14 20.57 -9.15 65.59
C HIS A 14 19.62 -9.09 64.38
N GLY A 15 19.42 -10.25 63.72
CA GLY A 15 18.14 -10.64 63.10
C GLY A 15 17.97 -10.38 61.60
N GLY A 16 18.33 -11.34 60.74
CA GLY A 16 17.91 -11.39 59.35
C GLY A 16 17.59 -12.83 58.95
N GLU A 17 16.32 -13.11 58.67
CA GLU A 17 15.86 -14.31 57.97
C GLU A 17 16.05 -14.12 56.45
N PRO A 18 16.54 -15.14 55.72
CA PRO A 18 16.76 -15.05 54.27
C PRO A 18 15.52 -15.43 53.46
N GLN A 19 15.32 -14.72 52.35
CA GLN A 19 14.34 -15.06 51.31
C GLN A 19 14.75 -16.36 50.58
N PRO A 20 13.79 -17.22 50.18
CA PRO A 20 14.10 -18.49 49.53
C PRO A 20 14.37 -18.33 48.02
N GLU A 21 15.50 -18.91 47.62
CA GLU A 21 15.90 -19.16 46.23
C GLU A 21 14.98 -20.18 45.55
N SER A 22 14.73 -19.99 44.25
CA SER A 22 13.95 -20.90 43.41
C SER A 22 14.73 -22.19 43.08
N PRO A 23 14.14 -23.40 43.21
CA PRO A 23 14.87 -24.64 42.99
C PRO A 23 14.97 -25.03 41.51
N ALA A 24 16.12 -25.59 41.17
CA ALA A 24 16.43 -26.23 39.90
C ALA A 24 15.64 -27.52 39.67
N PHE A 25 15.04 -27.67 38.49
CA PHE A 25 14.41 -28.92 38.05
C PHE A 25 15.43 -29.81 37.32
N ARG A 26 15.70 -31.01 37.86
CA ARG A 26 16.29 -32.14 37.12
C ARG A 26 15.35 -33.34 37.15
N GLY A 27 14.98 -33.77 35.93
CA GLY A 27 14.84 -35.15 35.43
C GLY A 27 14.18 -36.23 36.28
N GLY A 28 13.01 -36.68 35.84
CA GLY A 28 12.42 -37.98 36.15
C GLY A 28 11.39 -38.36 35.08
N GLY A 29 11.65 -39.42 34.33
CA GLY A 29 10.97 -39.75 33.08
C GLY A 29 9.57 -40.38 33.23
N ALA A 30 8.79 -40.24 32.15
CA ALA A 30 7.67 -41.11 31.83
C ALA A 30 7.51 -41.20 30.29
N SER A 31 7.23 -42.43 29.84
CA SER A 31 7.28 -43.01 28.50
C SER A 31 6.54 -42.26 27.35
N PRO A 32 6.99 -42.37 26.08
CA PRO A 32 6.35 -41.74 24.93
C PRO A 32 5.08 -42.50 24.51
N ARG A 33 3.95 -41.81 24.45
CA ARG A 33 2.74 -42.33 23.80
C ARG A 33 2.92 -42.23 22.28
N GLY A 34 2.96 -43.40 21.64
CA GLY A 34 3.07 -43.55 20.20
C GLY A 34 1.90 -42.92 19.45
N HIS A 35 2.24 -42.31 18.31
CA HIS A 35 1.31 -42.02 17.24
C HIS A 35 0.88 -43.35 16.61
N GLU A 36 -0.41 -43.68 16.71
CA GLU A 36 -1.02 -44.65 15.80
C GLU A 36 -1.22 -44.02 14.42
N PRO A 37 -0.93 -44.74 13.32
CA PRO A 37 -1.12 -44.24 11.96
C PRO A 37 -2.61 -44.22 11.62
N ARG A 38 -3.15 -43.03 11.29
CA ARG A 38 -4.45 -42.91 10.65
C ARG A 38 -4.40 -43.53 9.25
N ALA A 39 -5.41 -44.35 8.97
CA ALA A 39 -5.57 -45.13 7.75
C ALA A 39 -5.38 -44.31 6.47
N HIS A 40 -4.63 -44.91 5.53
CA HIS A 40 -4.53 -44.46 4.14
C HIS A 40 -5.92 -44.51 3.48
N LEU A 41 -6.49 -43.34 3.19
CA LEU A 41 -7.61 -43.23 2.26
C LEU A 41 -7.06 -43.48 0.86
N GLN A 42 -7.47 -44.59 0.23
CA GLN A 42 -7.19 -44.84 -1.17
C GLN A 42 -7.95 -43.83 -2.05
N PRO A 43 -7.30 -43.18 -3.03
CA PRO A 43 -8.01 -42.33 -3.98
C PRO A 43 -8.91 -43.21 -4.85
N GLN A 44 -10.20 -42.87 -4.90
CA GLN A 44 -11.13 -43.53 -5.82
C GLN A 44 -10.85 -43.05 -7.26
N PRO A 45 -10.87 -43.95 -8.25
CA PRO A 45 -10.67 -43.57 -9.64
C PRO A 45 -11.88 -42.77 -10.14
N VAL A 46 -11.61 -41.60 -10.71
CA VAL A 46 -12.61 -40.83 -11.47
C VAL A 46 -12.73 -41.49 -12.85
N CYS A 47 -13.90 -42.03 -13.16
CA CYS A 47 -14.19 -42.56 -14.49
C CYS A 47 -14.26 -41.42 -15.51
N LEU A 48 -13.27 -41.32 -16.39
CA LEU A 48 -13.35 -40.53 -17.61
C LEU A 48 -14.21 -41.30 -18.63
N GLY A 49 -15.48 -40.94 -18.73
CA GLY A 49 -16.36 -41.40 -19.80
C GLY A 49 -16.19 -40.52 -21.04
N HIS A 50 -15.48 -41.05 -22.04
CA HIS A 50 -15.70 -40.69 -23.44
C HIS A 50 -16.98 -41.40 -23.90
N GLU A 51 -17.93 -40.70 -24.53
CA GLU A 51 -18.53 -41.10 -25.81
C GLU A 51 -19.56 -40.07 -26.33
N ASP A 52 -19.55 -39.98 -27.67
CA ASP A 52 -20.34 -39.13 -28.55
C ASP A 52 -21.85 -39.40 -28.50
N GLY A 53 -22.66 -38.39 -28.85
CA GLY A 53 -24.05 -38.64 -29.29
C GLY A 53 -25.01 -37.46 -29.13
N ARG A 54 -25.40 -36.86 -30.26
CA ARG A 54 -26.45 -35.83 -30.40
C ARG A 54 -27.82 -36.29 -29.86
N SER A 55 -28.64 -35.37 -29.33
CA SER A 55 -29.84 -34.81 -30.01
C SER A 55 -30.83 -34.15 -29.04
N ASP A 56 -31.29 -32.95 -29.42
CA ASP A 56 -32.56 -32.28 -29.12
C ASP A 56 -33.49 -32.84 -28.03
N ALA A 57 -33.76 -32.03 -27.00
CA ALA A 57 -35.04 -32.07 -26.29
C ALA A 57 -35.44 -30.71 -25.68
N ARG A 58 -36.55 -30.18 -26.20
CA ARG A 58 -37.38 -29.08 -25.70
C ARG A 58 -37.55 -29.10 -24.17
N TRP A 59 -37.28 -27.96 -23.54
CA TRP A 59 -37.79 -27.67 -22.20
C TRP A 59 -39.25 -27.19 -22.28
N LYS A 60 -40.17 -28.02 -21.76
CA LYS A 60 -41.56 -27.63 -21.49
C LYS A 60 -41.69 -27.17 -20.03
N HIS A 61 -42.38 -26.05 -19.85
CA HIS A 61 -42.83 -25.53 -18.56
C HIS A 61 -43.57 -26.59 -17.73
N ALA A 62 -43.20 -26.70 -16.45
CA ALA A 62 -44.04 -27.26 -15.40
C ALA A 62 -44.17 -26.23 -14.28
N ARG A 63 -45.39 -25.66 -14.16
CA ARG A 63 -45.84 -24.92 -12.98
C ARG A 63 -46.07 -25.94 -11.86
N GLY A 64 -45.56 -25.66 -10.68
CA GLY A 64 -45.84 -26.42 -9.46
C GLY A 64 -45.81 -25.47 -8.27
N ASP A 65 -47.00 -25.19 -7.75
CA ASP A 65 -47.27 -24.36 -6.57
C ASP A 65 -46.41 -24.77 -5.36
N ARG A 66 -45.84 -23.77 -4.67
CA ARG A 66 -45.38 -23.91 -3.29
C ARG A 66 -45.94 -22.74 -2.46
N PRO A 67 -46.49 -23.01 -1.26
CA PRO A 67 -47.20 -22.01 -0.47
C PRO A 67 -46.27 -21.06 0.29
N ASP A 68 -46.77 -19.83 0.46
CA ASP A 68 -46.13 -18.67 1.08
C ASP A 68 -45.55 -18.94 2.48
N ALA A 69 -44.26 -18.63 2.64
CA ALA A 69 -43.63 -18.49 3.94
C ALA A 69 -43.95 -17.11 4.53
N ARG A 70 -44.71 -17.10 5.62
CA ARG A 70 -45.05 -15.92 6.42
C ARG A 70 -43.80 -15.31 7.05
N ILE A 71 -43.51 -14.05 6.73
CA ILE A 71 -42.55 -13.23 7.45
C ILE A 71 -43.25 -12.66 8.70
N HIS A 72 -42.65 -12.89 9.87
CA HIS A 72 -43.09 -12.34 11.14
C HIS A 72 -43.00 -10.81 11.14
N ARG A 73 -44.14 -10.13 11.36
CA ARG A 73 -44.20 -8.72 11.78
C ARG A 73 -43.76 -8.61 13.24
N ALA A 74 -42.87 -7.66 13.52
CA ALA A 74 -42.63 -7.17 14.88
C ALA A 74 -43.55 -5.97 15.15
N ASP A 75 -44.11 -5.97 16.36
CA ASP A 75 -45.12 -5.05 16.89
C ASP A 75 -44.67 -3.59 17.00
N ASP A 76 -45.65 -2.72 16.83
CA ASP A 76 -45.61 -1.28 17.07
C ASP A 76 -45.62 -0.96 18.58
N GLY A 77 -44.61 -0.22 19.03
CA GLY A 77 -44.51 0.30 20.40
C GLY A 77 -43.89 1.69 20.45
N ARG A 78 -44.77 2.71 20.38
CA ARG A 78 -44.63 4.12 20.80
C ARG A 78 -43.23 4.62 21.18
N ASP A 79 -42.74 5.64 20.47
CA ASP A 79 -42.35 6.88 21.13
C ASP A 79 -42.48 8.11 20.22
N GLY A 80 -42.94 9.21 20.80
CA GLY A 80 -43.28 10.45 20.12
C GLY A 80 -42.07 11.35 19.90
N GLY A 81 -41.92 11.88 18.68
CA GLY A 81 -40.90 12.87 18.38
C GLY A 81 -41.14 13.54 17.03
N ARG A 82 -41.34 14.86 17.06
CA ARG A 82 -41.76 15.75 15.98
C ARG A 82 -40.97 15.56 14.67
N ARG A 83 -41.69 15.44 13.55
CA ARG A 83 -41.14 15.62 12.18
C ARG A 83 -41.13 17.12 11.84
N PRO A 84 -40.04 17.68 11.27
CA PRO A 84 -40.11 18.94 10.57
C PRO A 84 -40.57 18.71 9.12
N HIS A 85 -41.38 19.66 8.67
CA HIS A 85 -41.94 19.81 7.33
C HIS A 85 -40.82 19.94 6.28
N LEU A 86 -40.86 19.14 5.22
CA LEU A 86 -40.13 19.43 3.99
C LEU A 86 -41.04 20.27 3.10
N ASP A 87 -40.51 21.41 2.65
CA ASP A 87 -41.15 22.31 1.71
C ASP A 87 -40.44 22.16 0.36
N ASP A 88 -41.24 21.89 -0.69
CA ASP A 88 -40.80 21.70 -2.06
C ASP A 88 -40.58 23.06 -2.73
N GLY A 89 -39.35 23.56 -2.67
CA GLY A 89 -38.94 24.82 -3.31
C GLY A 89 -37.98 24.60 -4.48
N ARG A 90 -38.52 24.58 -5.72
CA ARG A 90 -37.73 24.71 -6.95
C ARG A 90 -37.06 26.09 -7.00
N HIS A 91 -35.73 26.17 -6.88
CA HIS A 91 -34.96 27.28 -7.44
C HIS A 91 -33.60 26.80 -7.93
N GLY A 92 -33.31 27.07 -9.21
CA GLY A 92 -32.08 26.71 -9.89
C GLY A 92 -30.86 27.44 -9.33
N ILE A 93 -29.73 26.75 -9.29
CA ILE A 93 -28.44 27.32 -8.93
C ILE A 93 -27.57 27.28 -10.19
N SER A 94 -27.77 28.28 -11.04
CA SER A 94 -26.76 28.73 -12.00
C SER A 94 -26.07 29.94 -11.38
N GLY A 95 -24.79 29.82 -11.06
CA GLY A 95 -23.94 30.94 -10.65
C GLY A 95 -23.39 30.84 -9.23
N LEU A 96 -22.49 29.90 -8.97
CA LEU A 96 -21.59 29.92 -7.80
C LEU A 96 -20.38 29.02 -8.05
N LEU A 97 -19.60 29.31 -9.09
CA LEU A 97 -18.27 28.71 -9.28
C LEU A 97 -17.29 29.69 -9.93
N ARG A 98 -17.08 30.83 -9.27
CA ARG A 98 -15.90 31.69 -9.47
C ARG A 98 -15.62 32.45 -8.17
N ARG A 99 -14.87 31.82 -7.27
CA ARG A 99 -14.15 32.56 -6.22
C ARG A 99 -12.77 31.93 -6.06
N ASP A 100 -11.78 32.71 -6.47
CA ASP A 100 -10.36 32.48 -6.24
C ASP A 100 -10.09 32.29 -4.75
N LEU A 101 -9.59 31.11 -4.35
CA LEU A 101 -8.98 30.93 -3.03
C LEU A 101 -7.62 31.63 -3.02
N ARG A 102 -7.58 32.87 -2.54
CA ARG A 102 -6.34 33.51 -2.05
C ARG A 102 -6.21 33.26 -0.56
N LEU A 103 -5.17 32.52 -0.17
CA LEU A 103 -4.76 32.34 1.22
C LEU A 103 -4.09 33.63 1.75
N PRO A 104 -4.26 33.99 3.04
CA PRO A 104 -3.80 35.27 3.57
C PRO A 104 -2.27 35.30 3.78
N VAL A 105 -1.64 36.34 3.24
CA VAL A 105 -0.22 36.67 3.43
C VAL A 105 -0.06 37.51 4.69
N GLY A 106 0.71 37.03 5.66
CA GLY A 106 1.13 37.80 6.82
C GLY A 106 2.30 38.73 6.46
N HIS A 107 2.05 40.05 6.42
CA HIS A 107 3.10 41.06 6.30
C HIS A 107 3.74 41.37 7.67
N ARG A 108 5.08 41.38 7.71
CA ARG A 108 5.85 42.22 8.64
C ARG A 108 6.90 43.02 7.86
N HIS A 109 6.76 44.35 7.89
CA HIS A 109 7.84 45.32 7.70
C HIS A 109 8.86 45.16 8.84
N GLY A 110 10.16 45.37 8.71
CA GLY A 110 11.01 45.78 7.60
C GLY A 110 12.38 46.18 8.18
N GLN A 111 13.45 46.13 7.39
CA GLN A 111 14.58 47.07 7.50
C GLN A 111 15.43 46.99 6.23
N ARG A 112 15.73 48.17 5.69
CA ARG A 112 16.44 48.42 4.44
C ARG A 112 17.94 48.31 4.66
N HIS A 113 18.66 47.61 3.78
CA HIS A 113 20.05 47.96 3.46
C HIS A 113 20.33 47.78 1.97
N ARG A 114 21.29 48.60 1.51
CA ARG A 114 21.51 49.13 0.16
C ARG A 114 21.93 48.09 -0.87
N CYS A 115 21.50 48.35 -2.11
CA CYS A 115 21.98 47.72 -3.34
C CYS A 115 23.49 47.96 -3.55
N VAL A 116 24.22 46.90 -3.90
CA VAL A 116 25.49 46.93 -4.64
C VAL A 116 25.35 45.92 -5.78
N GLY A 117 25.78 46.32 -6.98
CA GLY A 117 25.65 45.58 -8.24
C GLY A 117 26.49 44.30 -8.33
N PRO A 118 26.47 43.60 -9.48
CA PRO A 118 26.54 42.15 -9.55
C PRO A 118 27.99 41.64 -9.52
N GLU A 119 28.31 40.78 -8.56
CA GLU A 119 29.44 39.87 -8.69
C GLU A 119 28.96 38.57 -9.33
N ARG A 120 29.62 38.19 -10.43
CA ARG A 120 29.47 36.90 -11.08
C ARG A 120 29.92 35.81 -10.11
N ALA A 121 28.97 35.23 -9.38
CA ALA A 121 29.19 33.98 -8.70
C ALA A 121 28.91 32.84 -9.69
N GLU A 122 29.98 32.20 -10.17
CA GLU A 122 29.91 30.87 -10.74
C GLU A 122 29.25 29.95 -9.70
N SER A 123 27.98 29.62 -9.89
CA SER A 123 27.35 28.54 -9.13
C SER A 123 27.93 27.23 -9.64
N ARG A 124 28.98 26.76 -8.94
CA ARG A 124 29.39 25.35 -8.95
C ARG A 124 28.12 24.52 -8.77
N GLY A 125 27.76 23.77 -9.80
CA GLY A 125 26.70 22.78 -9.72
C GLY A 125 27.02 21.84 -8.57
N GLY A 126 26.28 21.96 -7.47
CA GLY A 126 26.27 20.95 -6.43
C GLY A 126 25.77 19.67 -7.06
N ALA A 127 26.63 18.65 -7.09
CA ALA A 127 26.21 17.31 -7.44
C ALA A 127 25.08 16.92 -6.49
N VAL A 128 23.88 16.72 -7.04
CA VAL A 128 22.82 16.01 -6.33
C VAL A 128 23.45 14.69 -5.88
N SER A 129 23.41 14.38 -4.58
CA SER A 129 23.78 13.03 -4.15
C SER A 129 22.84 12.09 -4.89
N GLU A 130 23.35 11.30 -5.83
CA GLU A 130 22.56 10.31 -6.55
C GLU A 130 22.03 9.30 -5.52
N GLY A 131 20.80 9.53 -5.04
CA GLY A 131 20.13 8.61 -4.14
C GLY A 131 19.95 7.24 -4.81
N PRO A 132 19.72 6.17 -4.03
CA PRO A 132 19.63 4.82 -4.58
C PRO A 132 18.42 4.59 -5.49
N VAL A 133 17.48 5.54 -5.58
CA VAL A 133 16.26 5.39 -6.37
C VAL A 133 16.38 6.15 -7.70
N LEU A 134 16.22 5.42 -8.80
CA LEU A 134 16.31 5.97 -10.16
C LEU A 134 15.03 6.71 -10.56
N PHE A 135 13.87 6.09 -10.30
CA PHE A 135 12.55 6.68 -10.43
C PHE A 135 11.51 5.78 -9.75
N GLY A 136 10.33 6.34 -9.53
CA GLY A 136 9.16 5.62 -9.06
C GLY A 136 8.11 5.46 -10.14
N VAL A 137 7.32 4.39 -10.05
CA VAL A 137 6.19 4.08 -10.92
C VAL A 137 4.97 3.78 -10.05
N HIS A 138 3.84 4.43 -10.31
CA HIS A 138 2.52 4.06 -9.76
C HIS A 138 1.76 3.33 -10.85
N VAL A 139 1.22 2.14 -10.54
CA VAL A 139 0.42 1.34 -11.46
C VAL A 139 -0.85 0.77 -10.80
N PRO A 140 -1.94 0.52 -11.55
CA PRO A 140 -3.14 -0.09 -10.98
C PRO A 140 -2.93 -1.60 -10.71
N PRO A 141 -3.62 -2.17 -9.70
CA PRO A 141 -3.55 -3.60 -9.38
C PRO A 141 -4.41 -4.48 -10.30
N HIS A 142 -5.37 -3.88 -11.02
CA HIS A 142 -6.42 -4.65 -11.66
C HIS A 142 -5.92 -5.40 -12.91
N PRO A 143 -6.50 -6.58 -13.23
CA PRO A 143 -5.97 -7.46 -14.28
C PRO A 143 -6.34 -7.08 -15.71
N GLN A 144 -7.27 -6.14 -15.93
CA GLN A 144 -7.76 -5.78 -17.28
C GLN A 144 -6.64 -5.36 -18.24
N PRO A 145 -5.65 -4.53 -17.87
CA PRO A 145 -4.54 -4.18 -18.77
C PRO A 145 -3.66 -5.38 -19.17
N LEU A 146 -3.64 -6.44 -18.36
CA LEU A 146 -2.91 -7.67 -18.66
C LEU A 146 -3.76 -8.62 -19.52
N LEU A 147 -4.98 -8.93 -19.09
CA LEU A 147 -5.79 -10.02 -19.62
C LEU A 147 -6.77 -9.61 -20.73
N ALA A 148 -7.21 -8.35 -20.75
CA ALA A 148 -8.36 -7.92 -21.55
C ALA A 148 -8.18 -6.54 -22.20
N HIS A 149 -6.95 -6.05 -22.33
CA HIS A 149 -6.66 -4.69 -22.81
C HIS A 149 -7.24 -4.34 -24.20
N GLU A 150 -7.53 -5.34 -25.04
CA GLU A 150 -8.15 -5.15 -26.36
C GLU A 150 -9.68 -4.93 -26.30
N GLN A 151 -10.32 -5.21 -25.16
CA GLN A 151 -11.78 -5.14 -25.02
C GLN A 151 -12.30 -3.73 -24.73
N ASN A 152 -11.44 -2.81 -24.29
CA ASN A 152 -11.77 -1.42 -23.99
C ASN A 152 -10.56 -0.52 -24.30
N ASP A 153 -10.79 0.58 -25.03
CA ASP A 153 -9.72 1.49 -25.45
C ASP A 153 -8.93 2.09 -24.27
N GLY A 154 -9.58 2.36 -23.14
CA GLY A 154 -8.94 2.83 -21.91
C GLY A 154 -8.05 1.76 -21.28
N TRP A 155 -8.50 0.50 -21.22
CA TRP A 155 -7.64 -0.60 -20.76
C TRP A 155 -6.43 -0.79 -21.69
N GLY A 156 -6.62 -0.61 -22.99
CA GLY A 156 -5.54 -0.55 -23.99
C GLY A 156 -4.55 0.60 -23.76
N ARG A 157 -5.03 1.81 -23.42
CA ARG A 157 -4.17 2.95 -23.08
C ARG A 157 -3.35 2.71 -21.80
N LEU A 158 -3.96 2.10 -20.77
CA LEU A 158 -3.23 1.68 -19.58
C LEU A 158 -2.15 0.67 -19.92
N ARG A 159 -2.46 -0.34 -20.75
CA ARG A 159 -1.48 -1.32 -21.22
C ARG A 159 -0.31 -0.65 -21.96
N ALA A 160 -0.58 0.26 -22.90
CA ALA A 160 0.48 0.99 -23.60
C ALA A 160 1.35 1.82 -22.63
N ALA A 161 0.76 2.40 -21.59
CA ALA A 161 1.50 3.11 -20.55
C ALA A 161 2.40 2.19 -19.70
N PHE A 162 1.94 0.97 -19.37
CA PHE A 162 2.78 -0.07 -18.77
C PHE A 162 3.95 -0.44 -19.67
N ASP A 163 3.69 -0.65 -20.97
CA ASP A 163 4.72 -0.99 -21.96
C ASP A 163 5.80 0.12 -22.06
N HIS A 164 5.39 1.39 -22.02
CA HIS A 164 6.32 2.51 -21.96
C HIS A 164 7.16 2.51 -20.67
N CYS A 165 6.55 2.26 -19.51
CA CYS A 165 7.28 2.16 -18.25
C CYS A 165 8.27 0.99 -18.24
N ARG A 166 7.91 -0.15 -18.84
CA ARG A 166 8.82 -1.29 -19.05
C ARG A 166 10.07 -0.87 -19.81
N GLU A 167 9.92 -0.15 -20.92
CA GLU A 167 11.06 0.34 -21.71
C GLU A 167 11.98 1.23 -20.86
N GLN A 168 11.42 2.15 -20.06
CA GLN A 168 12.22 2.99 -19.16
C GLN A 168 12.96 2.15 -18.10
N ILE A 169 12.30 1.14 -17.54
CA ILE A 169 12.92 0.21 -16.57
C ILE A 169 14.09 -0.55 -17.22
N GLU A 170 13.92 -1.05 -18.45
CA GLU A 170 14.97 -1.79 -19.16
C GLU A 170 16.22 -0.96 -19.50
N LEU A 171 16.03 0.36 -19.68
CA LEU A 171 17.09 1.32 -19.95
C LEU A 171 17.72 1.94 -18.69
N SER A 172 17.06 1.79 -17.53
CA SER A 172 17.42 2.48 -16.29
C SER A 172 18.75 2.03 -15.68
N GLY A 173 19.15 0.78 -15.89
CA GLY A 173 20.27 0.16 -15.16
C GLY A 173 19.95 -0.15 -13.70
N ALA A 174 18.66 -0.32 -13.35
CA ALA A 174 18.25 -0.75 -12.01
C ALA A 174 18.74 -2.17 -11.68
N ASP A 175 19.14 -2.35 -10.43
CA ASP A 175 19.51 -3.63 -9.84
C ASP A 175 18.31 -4.37 -9.25
N ILE A 176 17.27 -3.64 -8.85
CA ILE A 176 16.08 -4.21 -8.19
C ILE A 176 14.78 -3.44 -8.50
N LEU A 177 13.67 -4.17 -8.58
CA LEU A 177 12.32 -3.59 -8.54
C LEU A 177 11.73 -3.73 -7.13
N LEU A 178 11.47 -2.60 -6.47
CA LEU A 178 10.92 -2.58 -5.12
C LEU A 178 9.41 -2.37 -5.17
N VAL A 179 8.63 -3.41 -4.90
CA VAL A 179 7.17 -3.42 -5.11
C VAL A 179 6.43 -3.30 -3.77
N TYR A 180 5.60 -2.27 -3.62
CA TYR A 180 4.60 -2.19 -2.54
C TYR A 180 3.22 -2.44 -3.12
N SER A 181 2.54 -3.48 -2.63
CA SER A 181 1.22 -3.85 -3.15
C SER A 181 0.10 -3.67 -2.13
N THR A 182 -0.92 -2.91 -2.52
CA THR A 182 -2.17 -2.76 -1.75
C THR A 182 -3.02 -4.03 -1.76
N THR A 183 -2.87 -4.90 -2.76
CA THR A 183 -3.59 -6.17 -2.88
C THR A 183 -2.94 -7.32 -2.13
N TRP A 184 -1.79 -7.08 -1.47
CA TRP A 184 -1.22 -8.01 -0.49
C TRP A 184 -1.39 -7.49 0.94
N PRO A 185 -2.56 -7.70 1.56
CA PRO A 185 -2.78 -7.28 2.94
C PRO A 185 -2.01 -8.16 3.92
N SER A 186 -1.36 -7.54 4.91
CA SER A 186 -0.84 -8.25 6.09
C SER A 186 -1.52 -7.78 7.39
N ILE A 187 -1.64 -8.69 8.35
CA ILE A 187 -2.29 -8.46 9.64
C ILE A 187 -1.26 -8.35 10.76
N ILE A 188 -0.31 -9.30 10.80
CA ILE A 188 0.74 -9.35 11.82
C ILE A 188 2.05 -8.88 11.16
N GLY A 189 2.42 -7.64 11.44
CA GLY A 189 3.60 -6.98 10.89
C GLY A 189 3.62 -6.82 9.38
N HIS A 190 4.77 -6.39 8.89
CA HIS A 190 5.08 -6.30 7.48
C HIS A 190 5.64 -7.63 6.99
N GLN A 191 5.19 -8.08 5.82
CA GLN A 191 5.64 -9.32 5.20
C GLN A 191 6.39 -8.97 3.93
N ILE A 192 7.52 -9.63 3.70
CA ILE A 192 8.40 -9.39 2.57
C ILE A 192 8.63 -10.73 1.86
N GLN A 193 8.36 -10.79 0.55
CA GLN A 193 8.51 -12.02 -0.22
C GLN A 193 9.99 -12.35 -0.40
N ALA A 194 10.39 -13.56 0.01
CA ALA A 194 11.77 -14.03 -0.02
C ALA A 194 11.92 -15.45 -0.60
N HIS A 195 10.87 -16.02 -1.19
CA HIS A 195 11.01 -17.22 -2.02
C HIS A 195 11.75 -16.83 -3.32
N PRO A 196 12.87 -17.46 -3.70
CA PRO A 196 13.72 -16.99 -4.80
C PRO A 196 13.04 -17.01 -6.16
N GLU A 197 12.24 -18.05 -6.45
CA GLU A 197 11.58 -18.23 -7.74
C GLU A 197 10.11 -18.69 -7.56
N PRO A 198 9.21 -17.83 -7.06
CA PRO A 198 7.80 -18.19 -6.94
C PRO A 198 7.21 -18.36 -8.34
N GLU A 199 6.55 -19.50 -8.54
CA GLU A 199 5.95 -19.91 -9.81
C GLU A 199 4.56 -20.50 -9.53
N TRP A 200 3.55 -19.97 -10.22
CA TRP A 200 2.17 -20.45 -10.11
C TRP A 200 1.32 -20.01 -11.30
N VAL A 201 0.05 -20.47 -11.31
CA VAL A 201 -1.00 -19.93 -12.18
C VAL A 201 -2.00 -19.20 -11.30
N HIS A 202 -1.93 -17.87 -11.28
CA HIS A 202 -2.84 -17.04 -10.50
C HIS A 202 -4.16 -16.85 -11.23
N VAL A 203 -5.25 -16.77 -10.49
CA VAL A 203 -6.58 -16.39 -11.01
C VAL A 203 -7.10 -15.33 -10.07
N ASP A 204 -7.52 -14.20 -10.61
CA ASP A 204 -8.05 -13.10 -9.80
C ASP A 204 -9.40 -13.49 -9.17
N ASP A 205 -9.61 -13.17 -7.90
CA ASP A 205 -10.82 -13.56 -7.17
C ASP A 205 -12.08 -12.84 -7.70
N ASP A 206 -11.97 -11.56 -8.06
CA ASP A 206 -13.08 -10.73 -8.55
C ASP A 206 -13.29 -10.87 -10.06
N PHE A 207 -12.19 -11.01 -10.82
CA PHE A 207 -12.14 -10.99 -12.27
C PHE A 207 -11.69 -12.32 -12.88
N HIS A 208 -11.94 -13.44 -12.21
CA HIS A 208 -11.59 -14.80 -12.67
C HIS A 208 -12.07 -15.11 -14.10
N PHE A 209 -13.16 -14.50 -14.55
CA PHE A 209 -13.71 -14.67 -15.90
C PHE A 209 -12.83 -14.07 -17.01
N LEU A 210 -11.87 -13.19 -16.68
CA LEU A 210 -10.91 -12.63 -17.64
C LEU A 210 -9.78 -13.62 -17.99
N GLY A 211 -9.59 -14.68 -17.20
CA GLY A 211 -8.62 -15.73 -17.45
C GLY A 211 -7.58 -15.91 -16.35
N SER A 212 -6.57 -16.72 -16.65
CA SER A 212 -5.49 -17.07 -15.72
C SER A 212 -4.20 -16.30 -16.04
N MET A 213 -3.42 -16.00 -15.00
CA MET A 213 -2.15 -15.29 -15.05
C MET A 213 -1.02 -16.24 -14.61
N PRO A 214 -0.44 -17.02 -15.53
CA PRO A 214 0.76 -17.79 -15.23
C PRO A 214 1.92 -16.82 -14.95
N TYR A 215 2.67 -17.08 -13.88
CA TYR A 215 3.85 -16.31 -13.55
C TYR A 215 4.97 -17.21 -13.04
N LYS A 216 6.19 -16.75 -13.28
CA LYS A 216 7.40 -17.17 -12.59
C LYS A 216 8.20 -15.90 -12.34
N PHE A 217 8.50 -15.58 -11.09
CA PHE A 217 9.28 -14.38 -10.77
C PHE A 217 10.67 -14.73 -10.29
N ARG A 218 11.56 -13.72 -10.31
CA ARG A 218 12.87 -13.78 -9.66
C ARG A 218 12.90 -12.77 -8.51
N MET A 219 12.98 -13.25 -7.28
CA MET A 219 13.05 -12.41 -6.09
C MET A 219 14.49 -12.22 -5.62
N ASP A 220 14.79 -11.03 -5.09
CA ASP A 220 16.06 -10.73 -4.44
C ASP A 220 15.98 -11.12 -2.94
N VAL A 221 16.35 -12.36 -2.64
CA VAL A 221 16.26 -12.92 -1.27
C VAL A 221 17.16 -12.16 -0.30
N GLU A 222 18.37 -11.79 -0.72
CA GLU A 222 19.31 -11.05 0.13
C GLU A 222 18.78 -9.66 0.46
N PHE A 223 18.17 -8.98 -0.52
CA PHE A 223 17.51 -7.70 -0.26
C PHE A 223 16.31 -7.88 0.67
N ALA A 224 15.46 -8.88 0.45
CA ALA A 224 14.27 -9.12 1.28
C ALA A 224 14.63 -9.36 2.76
N GLU A 225 15.68 -10.14 3.01
CA GLU A 225 16.22 -10.41 4.35
C GLU A 225 16.83 -9.15 4.98
N GLY A 226 17.64 -8.39 4.22
CA GLY A 226 18.19 -7.11 4.67
C GLY A 226 17.10 -6.08 4.99
N TYR A 227 16.02 -6.07 4.20
CA TYR A 227 14.88 -5.18 4.38
C TYR A 227 14.10 -5.53 5.66
N ARG A 228 13.87 -6.81 5.94
CA ARG A 228 13.33 -7.24 7.25
C ARG A 228 14.21 -6.73 8.38
N ASP A 229 15.51 -6.96 8.32
CA ASP A 229 16.44 -6.58 9.39
C ASP A 229 16.48 -5.06 9.61
N ALA A 230 16.43 -4.26 8.53
CA ALA A 230 16.35 -2.81 8.62
C ALA A 230 15.02 -2.35 9.25
N ALA A 231 13.90 -2.99 8.89
CA ALA A 231 12.60 -2.70 9.49
C ALA A 231 12.58 -3.01 11.00
N GLU A 232 13.12 -4.17 11.40
CA GLU A 232 13.24 -4.55 12.82
C GLU A 232 14.13 -3.58 13.61
N LYS A 233 15.27 -3.15 13.03
CA LYS A 233 16.14 -2.14 13.65
C LYS A 233 15.45 -0.80 13.86
N ARG A 234 14.47 -0.46 13.02
CA ARG A 234 13.63 0.74 13.17
C ARG A 234 12.39 0.55 14.05
N GLY A 235 12.27 -0.60 14.72
CA GLY A 235 11.21 -0.90 15.68
C GLY A 235 9.93 -1.48 15.06
N LEU A 236 9.94 -1.85 13.78
CA LEU A 236 8.81 -2.50 13.14
C LEU A 236 8.85 -4.02 13.36
N PHE A 237 7.66 -4.63 13.48
CA PHE A 237 7.56 -6.08 13.33
C PHE A 237 7.52 -6.43 11.84
N ALA A 238 8.55 -7.09 11.33
CA ALA A 238 8.66 -7.54 9.96
C ALA A 238 9.05 -9.01 9.88
N ARG A 239 8.66 -9.70 8.81
CA ARG A 239 9.12 -11.07 8.54
C ARG A 239 9.22 -11.33 7.05
N THR A 240 10.12 -12.22 6.68
CA THR A 240 10.15 -12.77 5.33
C THR A 240 9.15 -13.92 5.19
N VAL A 241 8.58 -14.09 4.00
CA VAL A 241 7.75 -15.23 3.63
C VAL A 241 8.42 -15.96 2.48
N ALA A 242 8.63 -17.27 2.62
CA ALA A 242 9.35 -18.05 1.62
C ALA A 242 8.86 -19.51 1.64
N TYR A 243 7.67 -19.77 1.11
CA TYR A 243 7.14 -21.12 0.98
C TYR A 243 6.51 -21.37 -0.39
N HIS A 244 6.59 -22.62 -0.83
CA HIS A 244 5.99 -23.05 -2.08
C HIS A 244 4.46 -22.91 -2.04
N GLY A 245 3.87 -22.32 -3.08
CA GLY A 245 2.44 -22.05 -3.14
C GLY A 245 2.01 -20.81 -2.34
N PHE A 246 2.95 -19.94 -1.92
CA PHE A 246 2.57 -18.61 -1.42
C PHE A 246 1.72 -17.87 -2.47
N PRO A 247 0.52 -17.37 -2.12
CA PRO A 247 -0.33 -16.67 -3.06
C PRO A 247 0.18 -15.23 -3.27
N ILE A 248 1.06 -15.05 -4.26
CA ILE A 248 1.42 -13.70 -4.73
C ILE A 248 0.14 -13.01 -5.21
N ASP A 249 -0.10 -11.79 -4.74
CA ASP A 249 -1.34 -11.07 -4.97
C ASP A 249 -1.49 -10.61 -6.43
N THR A 250 -2.74 -10.41 -6.89
CA THR A 250 -3.07 -9.96 -8.25
C THR A 250 -2.24 -8.75 -8.67
N GLY A 251 -2.19 -7.70 -7.84
CA GLY A 251 -1.51 -6.47 -8.19
C GLY A 251 -0.03 -6.68 -8.47
N SER A 252 0.66 -7.45 -7.62
CA SER A 252 2.08 -7.77 -7.86
C SER A 252 2.26 -8.66 -9.09
N VAL A 253 1.35 -9.61 -9.33
CA VAL A 253 1.37 -10.44 -10.54
C VAL A 253 1.23 -9.59 -11.80
N VAL A 254 0.23 -8.70 -11.84
CA VAL A 254 -0.02 -7.80 -12.98
C VAL A 254 1.15 -6.85 -13.19
N ALA A 255 1.62 -6.18 -12.14
CA ALA A 255 2.69 -5.21 -12.22
C ALA A 255 3.99 -5.84 -12.74
N LEU A 256 4.43 -6.96 -12.17
CA LEU A 256 5.67 -7.62 -12.62
C LEU A 256 5.53 -8.27 -14.00
N SER A 257 4.36 -8.82 -14.35
CA SER A 257 4.13 -9.39 -15.68
C SER A 257 4.19 -8.33 -16.79
N LEU A 258 3.76 -7.10 -16.50
CA LEU A 258 3.76 -6.01 -17.49
C LEU A 258 5.07 -5.21 -17.49
N LEU A 259 5.64 -4.93 -16.32
CA LEU A 259 6.84 -4.09 -16.16
C LEU A 259 8.16 -4.88 -16.30
N ASN A 260 8.17 -6.19 -16.07
CA ASN A 260 9.37 -7.02 -16.09
C ASN A 260 9.09 -8.47 -16.56
N PRO A 261 8.45 -8.67 -17.73
CA PRO A 261 7.99 -9.98 -18.20
C PRO A 261 9.11 -11.03 -18.33
N ASN A 262 10.35 -10.59 -18.56
CA ASN A 262 11.50 -11.46 -18.78
C ASN A 262 12.33 -11.73 -17.50
N ASN A 263 11.89 -11.27 -16.33
CA ASN A 263 12.64 -11.37 -15.06
C ASN A 263 14.08 -10.86 -15.13
N ARG A 264 14.31 -9.82 -15.94
CA ARG A 264 15.67 -9.28 -16.16
C ARG A 264 16.23 -8.70 -14.87
N ILE A 265 15.39 -7.98 -14.13
CA ILE A 265 15.72 -7.35 -12.85
C ILE A 265 15.02 -8.15 -11.75
N PRO A 266 15.71 -8.57 -10.68
CA PRO A 266 15.04 -9.22 -9.55
C PRO A 266 14.12 -8.23 -8.82
N ALA A 267 13.07 -8.74 -8.18
CA ALA A 267 12.12 -7.91 -7.44
C ALA A 267 12.15 -8.21 -5.93
N CYS A 268 11.67 -7.27 -5.13
CA CYS A 268 11.33 -7.48 -3.72
C CYS A 268 9.94 -6.91 -3.50
N ILE A 269 9.00 -7.76 -3.10
CA ILE A 269 7.59 -7.38 -2.85
C ILE A 269 7.40 -7.23 -1.34
N VAL A 270 6.77 -6.15 -0.91
CA VAL A 270 6.36 -5.91 0.49
C VAL A 270 4.84 -5.73 0.60
N SER A 271 4.28 -6.26 1.68
CA SER A 271 2.86 -6.23 1.97
C SER A 271 2.37 -4.87 2.47
N SER A 272 1.06 -4.63 2.29
CA SER A 272 0.35 -3.52 2.90
C SER A 272 -0.27 -3.96 4.23
N ASN A 273 0.39 -3.62 5.34
CA ASN A 273 -0.15 -3.94 6.67
C ASN A 273 -1.42 -3.14 6.94
N LEU A 274 -2.52 -3.83 7.27
CA LEU A 274 -3.84 -3.24 7.50
C LEU A 274 -3.83 -2.24 8.68
N TYR A 275 -3.06 -2.53 9.72
CA TYR A 275 -2.99 -1.71 10.94
C TYR A 275 -1.90 -0.63 10.91
N ALA A 276 -0.99 -0.69 9.94
CA ALA A 276 0.05 0.34 9.83
C ALA A 276 -0.55 1.72 9.56
N ASN A 277 -0.15 2.69 10.38
CA ASN A 277 -0.48 4.10 10.21
C ASN A 277 0.58 4.80 9.34
N ARG A 278 0.49 6.13 9.21
CA ARG A 278 1.47 6.94 8.45
C ARG A 278 2.89 6.73 8.96
N SER A 279 3.11 6.83 10.26
CA SER A 279 4.42 6.69 10.88
C SER A 279 5.05 5.33 10.58
N GLU A 280 4.33 4.22 10.81
CA GLU A 280 4.85 2.88 10.50
C GLU A 280 5.16 2.70 9.01
N THR A 281 4.32 3.26 8.15
CA THR A 281 4.50 3.15 6.68
C THR A 281 5.71 3.96 6.19
N ILE A 282 5.95 5.15 6.76
CA ILE A 282 7.14 5.96 6.48
C ILE A 282 8.40 5.24 6.97
N VAL A 283 8.37 4.73 8.21
CA VAL A 283 9.49 3.97 8.78
C VAL A 283 9.81 2.73 7.94
N LEU A 284 8.79 2.06 7.41
CA LEU A 284 8.94 0.93 6.48
C LEU A 284 9.61 1.36 5.17
N GLY A 285 9.26 2.52 4.62
CA GLY A 285 9.92 3.05 3.43
C GLY A 285 11.38 3.43 3.68
N LYS A 286 11.66 4.07 4.83
CA LYS A 286 13.03 4.39 5.26
C LYS A 286 13.89 3.12 5.45
N ALA A 287 13.33 2.04 6.02
CA ALA A 287 14.03 0.75 6.11
C ALA A 287 14.40 0.17 4.73
N ALA A 288 13.55 0.35 3.72
CA ALA A 288 13.86 -0.08 2.35
C ALA A 288 15.02 0.74 1.79
N ARG A 289 15.00 2.06 2.00
CA ARG A 289 16.08 2.95 1.59
C ARG A 289 17.41 2.63 2.27
N ASP A 290 17.41 2.38 3.59
CA ASP A 290 18.62 1.95 4.31
C ASP A 290 19.23 0.69 3.70
N THR A 291 18.37 -0.25 3.31
CA THR A 291 18.81 -1.53 2.71
C THR A 291 19.42 -1.30 1.33
N LEU A 292 18.82 -0.41 0.51
CA LEU A 292 19.38 -0.02 -0.78
C LEU A 292 20.75 0.62 -0.64
N GLU A 293 20.90 1.57 0.29
CA GLU A 293 22.16 2.26 0.55
C GLU A 293 23.23 1.30 1.09
N ALA A 294 22.87 0.43 2.03
CA ALA A 294 23.77 -0.56 2.61
C ALA A 294 24.26 -1.61 1.59
N GLN A 295 23.41 -2.01 0.64
CA GLN A 295 23.75 -2.97 -0.42
C GLN A 295 24.28 -2.30 -1.69
N GLY A 296 24.32 -0.97 -1.77
CA GLY A 296 24.76 -0.22 -2.94
C GLY A 296 23.91 -0.47 -4.20
N LYS A 297 22.62 -0.79 -4.03
CA LYS A 297 21.70 -1.15 -5.13
C LYS A 297 20.94 0.07 -5.64
N LYS A 298 20.74 0.12 -6.95
CA LYS A 298 19.87 1.09 -7.63
C LYS A 298 18.48 0.50 -7.84
N ALA A 299 17.44 1.18 -7.37
CA ALA A 299 16.07 0.70 -7.45
C ALA A 299 15.20 1.49 -8.41
N VAL A 300 14.25 0.79 -9.02
CA VAL A 300 12.97 1.38 -9.44
C VAL A 300 11.92 1.02 -8.40
N VAL A 301 11.25 2.04 -7.87
CA VAL A 301 10.17 1.87 -6.89
C VAL A 301 8.86 1.68 -7.63
N VAL A 302 8.09 0.63 -7.29
CA VAL A 302 6.81 0.31 -7.92
C VAL A 302 5.72 0.29 -6.85
N VAL A 303 4.80 1.23 -6.93
CA VAL A 303 3.57 1.25 -6.13
C VAL A 303 2.44 0.63 -6.93
N VAL A 304 1.80 -0.38 -6.35
CA VAL A 304 0.62 -1.02 -6.94
C VAL A 304 -0.63 -0.63 -6.15
N SER A 305 -1.40 0.30 -6.70
CA SER A 305 -2.62 0.84 -6.08
C SER A 305 -3.56 1.45 -7.11
N SER A 306 -4.86 1.30 -6.92
CA SER A 306 -5.83 2.18 -7.57
C SER A 306 -5.71 3.60 -7.01
N LEU A 307 -6.28 4.58 -7.72
CA LEU A 307 -6.64 5.87 -7.13
C LEU A 307 -7.95 5.65 -6.33
N SER A 308 -9.08 6.10 -6.84
CA SER A 308 -10.38 5.68 -6.31
C SER A 308 -10.59 4.17 -6.49
N ASN A 309 -11.14 3.51 -5.46
CA ASN A 309 -11.38 2.07 -5.45
C ASN A 309 -12.87 1.71 -5.28
N ARG A 310 -13.77 2.53 -5.84
CA ARG A 310 -15.20 2.21 -5.85
C ARG A 310 -15.51 1.49 -7.16
N MET A 311 -15.71 0.18 -7.10
CA MET A 311 -16.05 -0.65 -8.24
C MET A 311 -17.55 -0.81 -8.41
N PHE A 312 -18.00 -1.10 -9.63
CA PHE A 312 -19.38 -1.54 -9.86
C PHE A 312 -19.61 -2.90 -9.18
N THR A 313 -20.82 -3.10 -8.65
CA THR A 313 -21.22 -4.37 -8.01
C THR A 313 -22.05 -5.25 -8.94
N GLU A 314 -22.35 -4.75 -10.14
CA GLU A 314 -23.10 -5.42 -11.19
C GLU A 314 -22.16 -5.66 -12.36
N HIS A 315 -22.50 -6.65 -13.19
CA HIS A 315 -21.77 -6.87 -14.43
C HIS A 315 -21.94 -5.67 -15.35
N ILE A 316 -20.85 -5.23 -15.96
CA ILE A 316 -20.83 -4.19 -16.99
C ILE A 316 -20.15 -4.75 -18.24
N GLU A 317 -20.59 -4.30 -19.40
CA GLU A 317 -19.86 -4.60 -20.62
C GLU A 317 -18.55 -3.77 -20.63
N PRO A 318 -17.44 -4.28 -21.21
CA PRO A 318 -16.16 -3.57 -21.23
C PRO A 318 -16.27 -2.13 -21.74
N HIS A 319 -17.05 -1.88 -22.80
CA HIS A 319 -17.22 -0.56 -23.40
C HIS A 319 -18.04 0.43 -22.54
N GLU A 320 -18.73 -0.05 -21.49
CA GLU A 320 -19.50 0.78 -20.57
C GLU A 320 -18.71 1.25 -19.35
N ASP A 321 -17.47 0.75 -19.19
CA ASP A 321 -16.62 1.06 -18.06
C ASP A 321 -16.33 2.56 -17.97
N ARG A 322 -16.42 3.07 -16.74
CA ARG A 322 -16.28 4.48 -16.41
C ARG A 322 -16.01 4.62 -14.92
N ILE A 323 -15.44 5.75 -14.49
CA ILE A 323 -15.25 6.04 -13.07
C ILE A 323 -16.62 6.05 -12.37
N HIS A 324 -16.73 5.32 -11.26
CA HIS A 324 -18.01 5.03 -10.62
C HIS A 324 -18.77 6.29 -10.19
N SER A 325 -18.09 7.37 -9.78
CA SER A 325 -18.77 8.63 -9.46
C SER A 325 -17.93 9.85 -9.84
N GLN A 326 -18.62 10.95 -10.22
CA GLN A 326 -17.96 12.21 -10.57
C GLN A 326 -17.05 12.72 -9.44
N LYS A 327 -17.48 12.55 -8.18
CA LYS A 327 -16.67 12.92 -7.02
C LYS A 327 -15.36 12.13 -6.96
N ASP A 328 -15.40 10.83 -7.28
CA ASP A 328 -14.18 10.02 -7.31
C ASP A 328 -13.27 10.47 -8.47
N ASP A 329 -13.82 10.81 -9.64
CA ASP A 329 -13.06 11.33 -10.79
C ASP A 329 -12.40 12.68 -10.48
N ASP A 330 -13.12 13.62 -9.86
CA ASP A 330 -12.60 14.93 -9.49
C ASP A 330 -11.40 14.81 -8.53
N TRP A 331 -11.48 13.88 -7.57
CA TRP A 331 -10.37 13.61 -6.65
C TRP A 331 -9.20 12.90 -7.30
N ASN A 332 -9.47 11.93 -8.17
CA ASN A 332 -8.42 11.28 -8.96
C ASN A 332 -7.65 12.32 -9.78
N ARG A 333 -8.35 13.19 -10.52
CA ARG A 333 -7.73 14.27 -11.30
C ARG A 333 -6.93 15.20 -10.43
N LYS A 334 -7.44 15.54 -9.23
CA LYS A 334 -6.68 16.38 -8.31
C LYS A 334 -5.37 15.75 -7.87
N MET A 335 -5.39 14.44 -7.56
CA MET A 335 -4.19 13.68 -7.22
C MET A 335 -3.21 13.63 -8.40
N LEU A 336 -3.72 13.42 -9.62
CA LEU A 336 -2.92 13.39 -10.84
C LEU A 336 -2.24 14.72 -11.13
N GLU A 337 -2.85 15.86 -10.81
CA GLU A 337 -2.20 17.18 -10.89
C GLU A 337 -0.95 17.24 -10.00
N PHE A 338 -1.05 16.83 -8.73
CA PHE A 338 0.11 16.83 -7.84
C PHE A 338 1.20 15.87 -8.31
N PHE A 339 0.80 14.70 -8.84
CA PHE A 339 1.77 13.77 -9.41
C PHE A 339 2.48 14.37 -10.61
N ALA A 340 1.74 14.96 -11.55
CA ALA A 340 2.31 15.62 -12.72
C ALA A 340 3.24 16.77 -12.35
N ASP A 341 2.90 17.52 -11.31
CA ASP A 341 3.73 18.60 -10.76
C ASP A 341 4.94 18.08 -9.95
N GLY A 342 5.09 16.77 -9.76
CA GLY A 342 6.20 16.19 -9.00
C GLY A 342 6.13 16.38 -7.48
N ARG A 343 4.96 16.77 -6.97
CA ARG A 343 4.75 17.18 -5.57
C ARG A 343 4.47 16.00 -4.65
N LEU A 344 5.35 14.99 -4.68
CA LEU A 344 5.17 13.72 -3.95
C LEU A 344 5.02 13.91 -2.44
N GLU A 345 5.83 14.79 -1.83
CA GLU A 345 5.75 15.04 -0.40
C GLU A 345 4.46 15.77 -0.04
N ASP A 346 4.01 16.71 -0.87
CA ASP A 346 2.73 17.37 -0.63
C ASP A 346 1.58 16.37 -0.66
N ILE A 347 1.58 15.40 -1.59
CA ILE A 347 0.56 14.33 -1.63
C ILE A 347 0.62 13.49 -0.35
N SER A 348 1.82 13.12 0.10
CA SER A 348 2.06 12.36 1.33
C SER A 348 1.45 13.08 2.56
N GLN A 349 1.59 14.40 2.62
CA GLN A 349 1.14 15.24 3.74
C GLN A 349 -0.35 15.62 3.67
N LEU A 350 -0.87 15.90 2.47
CA LEU A 350 -2.25 16.33 2.22
C LEU A 350 -3.32 15.36 2.76
N SER A 351 -2.93 14.13 3.10
CA SER A 351 -3.79 13.10 3.67
C SER A 351 -4.61 13.54 4.90
N ARG A 352 -4.16 14.50 5.73
CA ARG A 352 -4.90 14.93 6.94
C ARG A 352 -6.10 15.85 6.66
N GLU A 353 -5.92 16.91 5.86
CA GLU A 353 -6.99 17.86 5.53
C GLU A 353 -7.98 17.26 4.52
N ILE A 354 -7.46 16.47 3.59
CA ILE A 354 -8.25 15.74 2.60
C ILE A 354 -9.14 14.70 3.29
N HIS A 355 -8.68 13.93 4.28
CA HIS A 355 -9.55 13.00 5.02
C HIS A 355 -10.72 13.68 5.75
N GLY A 356 -10.56 14.93 6.17
CA GLY A 356 -11.64 15.71 6.80
C GLY A 356 -12.69 16.21 5.81
N GLN A 357 -12.29 16.57 4.59
CA GLN A 357 -13.18 17.13 3.56
C GLN A 357 -13.76 16.07 2.61
N ILE A 358 -12.99 15.02 2.34
CA ILE A 358 -13.46 13.84 1.63
C ILE A 358 -14.19 12.93 2.61
N ARG A 359 -15.52 12.99 2.61
CA ARG A 359 -16.36 11.87 3.08
C ARG A 359 -16.17 10.61 2.21
N VAL A 360 -14.98 10.03 2.22
CA VAL A 360 -14.64 8.70 1.69
C VAL A 360 -13.80 8.06 2.79
N SER A 361 -14.49 7.51 3.77
CA SER A 361 -13.93 6.76 4.89
C SER A 361 -13.42 5.37 4.48
N LYS A 362 -12.85 5.24 3.28
CA LYS A 362 -12.28 3.99 2.81
C LYS A 362 -10.77 4.00 3.05
N VAL A 363 -10.46 3.56 4.26
CA VAL A 363 -9.25 2.86 4.74
C VAL A 363 -8.34 2.43 3.57
N VAL A 364 -7.05 2.75 3.65
CA VAL A 364 -5.91 2.47 2.73
C VAL A 364 -5.39 3.69 1.94
N ALA A 365 -6.19 4.75 1.77
CA ALA A 365 -6.04 5.79 0.72
C ALA A 365 -4.68 6.51 0.52
N TYR A 366 -3.68 6.37 1.39
CA TYR A 366 -2.38 7.03 1.20
C TYR A 366 -1.15 6.21 1.59
N LYS A 367 -1.31 5.00 2.14
CA LYS A 367 -0.15 4.18 2.55
C LYS A 367 0.87 3.95 1.42
N PRO A 368 0.43 3.63 0.19
CA PRO A 368 1.39 3.45 -0.90
C PRO A 368 2.19 4.73 -1.20
N ILE A 369 1.55 5.90 -1.05
CA ILE A 369 2.21 7.19 -1.29
C ILE A 369 3.17 7.54 -0.15
N TRP A 370 2.79 7.30 1.11
CA TRP A 370 3.67 7.47 2.26
C TRP A 370 4.92 6.59 2.13
N TRP A 371 4.74 5.34 1.73
CA TRP A 371 5.85 4.43 1.50
C TRP A 371 6.72 4.89 0.33
N MET A 372 6.12 5.27 -0.81
CA MET A 372 6.84 5.78 -1.97
C MET A 372 7.65 7.03 -1.65
N ALA A 373 7.05 8.02 -0.98
CA ALA A 373 7.72 9.24 -0.54
C ALA A 373 8.88 8.93 0.40
N ALA A 374 8.71 8.01 1.35
CA ALA A 374 9.78 7.63 2.27
C ALA A 374 10.95 6.91 1.57
N VAL A 375 10.67 6.01 0.62
CA VAL A 375 11.73 5.32 -0.13
C VAL A 375 12.45 6.27 -1.08
N MET A 376 11.70 7.07 -1.85
CA MET A 376 12.26 7.97 -2.87
C MET A 376 12.95 9.19 -2.26
N GLY A 377 12.44 9.69 -1.13
CA GLY A 377 12.86 10.94 -0.50
C GLY A 377 11.67 11.88 -0.29
N GLN A 378 11.54 12.39 0.93
CA GLN A 378 10.44 13.25 1.38
C GLN A 378 10.66 14.72 0.96
N HIS A 379 10.62 14.97 -0.35
CA HIS A 379 10.75 16.29 -0.97
C HIS A 379 9.92 16.38 -2.26
N ASN A 380 9.76 17.57 -2.84
CA ASN A 380 8.99 17.77 -4.08
C ASN A 380 9.87 17.91 -5.34
N ASN A 381 11.12 17.47 -5.28
CA ASN A 381 12.08 17.58 -6.37
C ASN A 381 11.95 16.42 -7.37
N TYR A 382 10.76 16.24 -7.95
CA TYR A 382 10.50 15.19 -8.93
C TYR A 382 9.95 15.77 -10.24
N ALA A 383 10.27 15.15 -11.36
CA ALA A 383 9.55 15.32 -12.61
C ALA A 383 8.50 14.21 -12.70
N GLY A 384 7.23 14.61 -12.69
CA GLY A 384 6.12 13.69 -12.79
C GLY A 384 5.51 13.62 -14.18
N GLN A 385 5.09 12.42 -14.57
CA GLN A 385 4.38 12.19 -15.81
C GLN A 385 3.24 11.20 -15.59
N VAL A 386 2.03 11.63 -15.95
CA VAL A 386 0.85 10.76 -16.01
C VAL A 386 0.76 10.22 -17.44
N HIS A 387 1.02 8.92 -17.60
CA HIS A 387 1.01 8.26 -18.91
C HIS A 387 -0.40 7.90 -19.36
N ALA A 388 -1.23 7.44 -18.42
CA ALA A 388 -2.63 7.12 -18.65
C ALA A 388 -3.44 7.22 -17.35
N TYR A 389 -4.72 7.57 -17.48
CA TYR A 389 -5.71 7.56 -16.40
C TYR A 389 -7.06 7.13 -16.96
N GLU A 390 -7.56 5.97 -16.53
CA GLU A 390 -8.73 5.30 -17.10
C GLU A 390 -9.53 4.57 -16.02
N ALA A 391 -10.74 4.16 -16.38
CA ALA A 391 -11.57 3.32 -15.52
C ALA A 391 -11.13 1.85 -15.57
N LEU A 392 -11.24 1.18 -14.43
CA LEU A 392 -11.06 -0.26 -14.26
C LEU A 392 -12.22 -0.78 -13.42
N HIS A 393 -13.30 -1.17 -14.08
CA HIS A 393 -14.53 -1.65 -13.46
C HIS A 393 -15.11 -0.66 -12.42
N GLY A 394 -15.11 0.63 -12.72
CA GLY A 394 -15.52 1.69 -11.80
C GLY A 394 -14.38 2.37 -11.02
N ALA A 395 -13.29 1.64 -10.75
CA ALA A 395 -12.13 2.19 -10.04
C ALA A 395 -11.29 3.09 -10.96
N GLY A 396 -10.52 4.01 -10.36
CA GLY A 396 -9.56 4.84 -11.07
C GLY A 396 -8.21 4.15 -11.19
N GLY A 397 -7.80 3.77 -12.41
CA GLY A 397 -6.47 3.26 -12.71
C GLY A 397 -5.60 4.32 -13.34
N ALA A 398 -4.35 4.45 -12.89
CA ALA A 398 -3.39 5.37 -13.50
C ALA A 398 -2.00 4.73 -13.56
N VAL A 399 -1.29 5.03 -14.64
CA VAL A 399 0.14 4.73 -14.79
C VAL A 399 0.90 6.04 -14.74
N ILE A 400 1.79 6.18 -13.75
CA ILE A 400 2.48 7.44 -13.45
C ILE A 400 3.95 7.13 -13.20
N THR A 401 4.85 8.00 -13.65
CA THR A 401 6.27 7.97 -13.29
C THR A 401 6.69 9.23 -12.56
N LEU A 402 7.57 9.09 -11.58
CA LEU A 402 8.21 10.18 -10.85
C LEU A 402 9.72 10.00 -10.92
N SER A 403 10.44 10.90 -11.57
CA SER A 403 11.90 10.86 -11.66
C SER A 403 12.51 11.94 -10.76
N PRO A 404 13.52 11.64 -9.92
CA PRO A 404 14.23 12.67 -9.15
C PRO A 404 14.82 13.73 -10.07
N THR A 405 14.74 14.99 -9.68
CA THR A 405 15.33 16.12 -10.42
C THR A 405 16.03 17.10 -9.49
N SER A 406 16.92 17.92 -10.04
CA SER A 406 17.59 19.00 -9.30
C SER A 406 16.74 20.29 -9.19
N HIS A 407 15.56 20.34 -9.81
CA HIS A 407 14.72 21.52 -9.84
C HIS A 407 13.68 21.47 -8.73
N SER A 408 13.72 22.46 -7.82
CA SER A 408 12.67 22.67 -6.82
C SER A 408 11.41 23.21 -7.51
N ILE A 409 10.32 22.43 -7.46
CA ILE A 409 8.98 22.92 -7.75
C ILE A 409 8.39 23.42 -6.43
N GLY A 410 8.72 24.66 -6.10
CA GLY A 410 8.11 25.41 -5.00
C GLY A 410 8.53 24.92 -3.62
N ASP A 411 9.44 25.65 -2.99
CA ASP A 411 9.81 25.49 -1.58
C ASP A 411 8.62 25.79 -0.67
N LYS A 412 7.74 24.80 -0.52
CA LYS A 412 6.81 24.69 0.60
C LYS A 412 7.27 23.50 1.42
N GLU A 413 8.38 23.68 2.11
CA GLU A 413 8.78 22.75 3.17
C GLU A 413 7.70 22.84 4.27
N PHE A 414 7.06 21.70 4.54
CA PHE A 414 6.10 21.57 5.63
C PHE A 414 6.84 21.02 6.85
N ASP A 415 6.83 21.77 7.95
CA ASP A 415 7.46 21.42 9.23
C ASP A 415 6.64 20.35 10.01
N GLU A 416 6.30 19.21 9.40
CA GLU A 416 5.83 18.05 10.19
C GLU A 416 7.02 17.26 10.73
N ASP A 417 6.93 16.83 12.00
CA ASP A 417 7.99 16.06 12.68
C ASP A 417 8.35 14.79 11.89
N ASP A 418 9.62 14.70 11.50
CA ASP A 418 10.14 13.52 10.79
C ASP A 418 10.22 12.31 11.73
N VAL A 419 9.75 11.14 11.28
CA VAL A 419 9.66 9.94 12.11
C VAL A 419 10.70 8.94 11.67
N ASP A 420 11.64 8.62 12.57
CA ASP A 420 12.73 7.68 12.29
C ASP A 420 12.52 6.28 12.87
N ILE A 421 11.80 6.19 13.99
CA ILE A 421 11.58 4.96 14.76
C ILE A 421 10.07 4.80 15.00
N ALA A 422 9.56 3.59 14.83
CA ALA A 422 8.19 3.28 15.22
C ALA A 422 8.10 3.15 16.75
N GLU A 423 7.29 3.99 17.41
CA GLU A 423 7.06 3.87 18.85
C GLU A 423 6.27 2.60 19.17
N THR A 424 6.94 1.57 19.68
CA THR A 424 6.26 0.42 20.28
C THR A 424 5.73 0.82 21.65
N GLY A 425 4.41 1.01 21.77
CA GLY A 425 3.76 1.18 23.06
C GLY A 425 4.09 -0.01 23.96
N THR A 426 4.90 0.21 25.00
CA THR A 426 5.13 -0.80 26.03
C THR A 426 3.84 -0.97 26.81
N TYR A 427 3.07 -2.01 26.49
CA TYR A 427 1.97 -2.44 27.35
C TYR A 427 2.59 -3.05 28.62
N SER A 428 2.82 -2.20 29.62
CA SER A 428 3.14 -2.66 30.97
C SER A 428 1.84 -3.20 31.58
N PRO A 429 1.71 -4.52 31.85
CA PRO A 429 0.56 -5.02 32.57
C PRO A 429 0.60 -4.37 33.96
N ARG A 430 -0.40 -3.53 34.26
CA ARG A 430 -0.59 -3.07 35.63
C ARG A 430 -0.88 -4.31 36.48
N GLY A 431 0.05 -4.61 37.38
CA GLY A 431 -0.05 -5.71 38.34
C GLY A 431 -1.14 -5.51 39.39
#